data_AF-A0A845K251-F1
#
_entry.id   AF-A0A845K251-F1
#
_cell.length_a   1.000
_cell.length_b   1.000
_cell.length_c   1.000
_cell.angle_alpha   90.00
_cell.angle_beta   90.00
_cell.angle_gamma   90.00
#
_symmetry.space_group_name_H-M   'P 1'
#
loop_
_entity.id
_entity.type
_entity.pdbx_description
1 polymer ?
#
loop_
_entity_poly.entity_id
_entity_poly.type
_entity_poly.pdbx_seq_one_letter_code
_entity_poly.pdbx_strand_id
1 'polypeptide(L)'
;MNIDLIIIGFIAAASGLLALYSTFGIMGAGAGLAVMIIYALLLKVKPGKVEEKSFIKNIRFKIPVIIILGAIIWVLAGKFNFPVWWQIEFVSFAFVGFLFFTLLDWKTLTLEKSNFDWVKRLLATYALASGIFIGVTAQLPQFDPEFELAKLYKPP
;
A
#
# COMPACT_ATOMS: atom_id res chain seq x y z
N MET A 1 21.79 -10.50 26.84
CA MET A 1 21.01 -10.49 25.59
C MET A 1 19.56 -10.25 25.99
N ASN A 2 18.95 -9.16 25.55
CA ASN A 2 17.62 -8.74 26.03
C ASN A 2 16.58 -9.78 25.64
N ILE A 3 15.74 -10.20 26.60
CA ILE A 3 14.69 -11.21 26.42
C ILE A 3 13.79 -10.90 25.21
N ASP A 4 13.56 -9.62 24.92
CA ASP A 4 12.77 -9.15 23.77
C ASP A 4 13.35 -9.62 22.42
N LEU A 5 14.67 -9.64 22.27
CA LEU A 5 15.32 -10.12 21.03
C LEU A 5 15.13 -11.63 20.84
N ILE A 6 15.07 -12.38 21.94
CA ILE A 6 14.83 -13.84 21.91
C ILE A 6 13.39 -14.11 21.51
N ILE A 7 12.43 -13.38 22.10
CA ILE A 7 11.00 -13.52 21.79
C ILE A 7 10.73 -13.15 20.33
N ILE A 8 11.24 -12.01 19.86
CA ILE A 8 11.09 -11.58 18.46
C ILE A 8 11.73 -12.60 17.51
N GLY A 9 12.93 -13.09 17.83
CA GLY A 9 13.61 -14.11 17.03
C GLY A 9 12.82 -15.43 16.94
N PHE A 10 12.22 -15.86 18.05
CA PHE A 10 11.40 -17.07 18.09
C PHE A 10 10.10 -16.92 17.29
N ILE A 11 9.41 -15.78 17.42
CA ILE A 11 8.19 -15.48 16.65
C ILE A 11 8.51 -15.43 15.14
N ALA A 12 9.62 -14.80 14.75
CA ALA A 12 10.04 -14.74 13.35
C ALA A 12 10.36 -16.14 12.79
N ALA A 13 11.08 -16.97 13.55
CA ALA A 13 11.42 -18.35 13.17
C ALA A 13 10.16 -19.23 13.05
N ALA A 14 9.26 -19.17 14.02
CA ALA A 14 7.99 -19.89 14.01
C ALA A 14 7.09 -19.44 12.84
N SER A 15 7.03 -18.14 12.56
CA SER A 15 6.27 -17.60 11.43
C SER A 15 6.85 -18.04 10.08
N GLY A 16 8.18 -18.11 9.95
CA GLY A 16 8.84 -18.64 8.76
C GLY A 16 8.58 -20.13 8.54
N LEU A 17 8.61 -20.93 9.61
CA LEU A 17 8.25 -22.36 9.57
C LEU A 17 6.77 -22.56 9.22
N LEU A 18 5.87 -21.73 9.76
CA LEU A 18 4.45 -21.76 9.45
C LEU A 18 4.19 -21.38 7.98
N ALA A 19 4.91 -20.39 7.44
CA ALA A 19 4.82 -19.98 6.05
C ALA A 19 5.24 -21.11 5.09
N LEU A 20 6.29 -21.88 5.43
CA LEU A 20 6.73 -23.06 4.67
C LEU A 20 5.67 -24.17 4.61
N TYR A 21 4.85 -24.30 5.65
CA TYR A 21 3.80 -25.33 5.75
C TYR A 21 2.44 -24.85 5.23
N SER A 22 2.30 -23.54 4.96
CA SER A 22 1.09 -22.93 4.40
C SER A 22 1.06 -23.02 2.87
N THR A 23 -0.08 -22.65 2.27
CA THR A 23 -0.28 -22.56 0.81
C THR A 23 0.76 -21.71 0.07
N PHE A 24 1.48 -20.83 0.77
CA PHE A 24 2.56 -20.02 0.21
C PHE A 24 3.91 -20.75 0.07
N GLY A 25 4.13 -21.85 0.80
CA GLY A 25 5.30 -22.74 0.71
C GLY A 25 6.67 -22.03 0.72
N ILE A 26 7.60 -22.52 -0.11
CA ILE A 26 8.96 -21.98 -0.26
C ILE A 26 8.93 -20.50 -0.73
N MET A 27 7.94 -20.11 -1.55
CA MET A 27 7.81 -18.72 -2.01
C MET A 27 7.48 -17.77 -0.86
N GLY A 28 6.56 -18.14 0.04
CA GLY A 28 6.24 -17.34 1.22
C GLY A 28 7.42 -17.17 2.17
N ALA A 29 8.15 -18.26 2.41
CA ALA A 29 9.37 -18.23 3.23
C ALA A 29 10.48 -17.37 2.61
N GLY A 30 10.67 -17.47 1.29
CA GLY A 30 11.61 -16.64 0.53
C GLY A 30 11.25 -15.15 0.61
N ALA A 31 9.97 -14.79 0.47
CA ALA A 31 9.50 -13.42 0.61
C ALA A 31 9.73 -12.88 2.04
N GLY A 32 9.42 -13.68 3.07
CA GLY A 32 9.67 -13.30 4.47
C GLY A 32 11.15 -13.07 4.76
N LEU A 33 12.03 -13.94 4.26
CA LEU A 33 13.47 -13.80 4.39
C LEU A 33 13.98 -12.55 3.67
N ALA A 34 13.49 -12.27 2.46
CA ALA A 34 13.83 -11.05 1.72
C ALA A 34 13.45 -9.79 2.50
N VAL A 35 12.26 -9.74 3.11
CA VAL A 35 11.83 -8.62 3.95
C VAL A 35 12.77 -8.44 5.15
N MET A 36 13.14 -9.52 5.85
CA MET A 36 14.06 -9.45 6.98
C MET A 36 15.45 -8.91 6.58
N ILE A 37 15.98 -9.37 5.44
CA ILE A 37 17.26 -8.86 4.91
C ILE A 37 17.14 -7.36 4.58
N ILE A 38 16.09 -6.95 3.86
CA ILE A 38 15.86 -5.55 3.51
C ILE A 38 15.80 -4.70 4.78
N TYR A 39 15.05 -5.14 5.79
CA TYR A 39 14.94 -4.42 7.05
C TYR A 39 16.29 -4.31 7.77
N ALA A 40 17.06 -5.41 7.85
CA ALA A 40 18.38 -5.41 8.44
C ALA A 40 19.37 -4.49 7.69
N LEU A 41 19.27 -4.40 6.35
CA LEU A 41 20.04 -3.47 5.55
C LEU A 41 19.64 -2.03 5.83
N LEU A 42 18.34 -1.73 5.88
CA LEU A 42 17.81 -0.39 6.17
C LEU A 42 18.23 0.10 7.55
N LEU A 43 18.27 -0.77 8.56
CA LEU A 43 18.76 -0.42 9.91
C LEU A 43 20.24 -0.03 9.95
N LYS A 44 21.04 -0.50 8.99
CA LYS A 44 22.47 -0.15 8.88
C LYS A 44 22.70 1.16 8.12
N VAL A 45 21.69 1.69 7.42
CA VAL A 45 21.79 2.96 6.70
C VAL A 45 21.85 4.08 7.74
N LYS A 46 22.97 4.81 7.79
CA LYS A 46 23.10 5.98 8.67
C LYS A 46 22.02 7.00 8.30
N PRO A 47 21.23 7.50 9.27
CA PRO A 47 20.23 8.51 8.97
C PRO A 47 20.92 9.75 8.40
N GLY A 48 20.51 10.15 7.19
CA GLY A 48 20.97 11.40 6.58
C GLY A 48 20.43 12.61 7.33
N LYS A 49 20.95 13.81 7.03
CA LYS A 49 20.38 15.05 7.53
C LYS A 49 18.94 15.17 7.01
N VAL A 50 18.00 15.50 7.89
CA VAL A 50 16.60 15.76 7.53
C VAL A 50 16.57 17.06 6.72
N GLU A 51 16.52 16.94 5.40
CA GLU A 51 16.34 18.09 4.49
C GLU A 51 14.87 18.21 4.11
N GLU A 52 14.25 19.36 4.40
CA GLU A 52 12.94 19.69 3.83
C GLU A 52 13.08 19.82 2.31
N LYS A 53 12.57 18.84 1.56
CA LYS A 53 12.51 18.91 0.10
C LYS A 53 11.29 19.71 -0.31
N SER A 54 11.44 20.60 -1.30
CA SER A 54 10.27 21.19 -1.97
C SER A 54 9.47 20.10 -2.69
N PHE A 55 8.17 20.32 -2.91
CA PHE A 55 7.29 19.35 -3.56
C PHE A 55 7.85 18.81 -4.88
N ILE A 56 8.33 19.71 -5.75
CA ILE A 56 8.91 19.34 -7.05
C ILE A 56 10.20 18.52 -6.88
N LYS A 57 11.08 18.91 -5.93
CA LYS A 57 12.32 18.17 -5.63
C LYS A 57 12.01 16.77 -5.07
N ASN A 58 10.91 16.64 -4.33
CA ASN A 58 10.44 15.38 -3.75
C ASN A 58 9.90 14.41 -4.84
N ILE A 59 9.05 14.90 -5.75
CA ILE A 59 8.38 14.03 -6.74
C ILE A 59 9.22 13.70 -7.97
N ARG A 60 10.15 14.58 -8.39
CA ARG A 60 10.81 14.48 -9.72
C ARG A 60 11.53 13.15 -9.97
N PHE A 61 12.09 12.53 -8.93
CA PHE A 61 12.78 11.24 -9.06
C PHE A 61 11.88 10.06 -8.71
N LYS A 62 10.83 10.29 -7.92
CA LYS A 62 9.87 9.25 -7.52
C LYS A 62 8.91 8.89 -8.65
N ILE A 63 8.53 9.87 -9.48
CA ILE A 63 7.61 9.66 -10.62
C ILE A 63 8.18 8.66 -11.65
N PRO A 64 9.42 8.81 -12.16
CA PRO A 64 9.98 7.82 -13.09
C PRO A 64 10.07 6.42 -12.48
N VAL A 65 10.47 6.33 -11.20
CA VAL A 65 10.57 5.05 -10.49
C VAL A 65 9.21 4.36 -10.38
N ILE A 66 8.15 5.10 -10.03
CA ILE A 66 6.83 4.48 -9.88
C ILE A 66 6.20 4.10 -11.22
N ILE A 67 6.47 4.86 -12.29
CA ILE A 67 6.04 4.49 -13.64
C ILE A 67 6.69 3.18 -14.08
N ILE A 68 8.01 3.06 -13.88
CA ILE A 68 8.76 1.83 -14.21
C ILE A 68 8.24 0.67 -13.37
N LEU A 69 8.05 0.86 -12.06
CA LEU A 69 7.53 -0.17 -11.17
C LEU A 69 6.11 -0.61 -11.57
N GLY A 70 5.23 0.34 -11.89
CA GLY A 70 3.88 0.08 -12.36
C GLY A 70 3.86 -0.71 -13.67
N ALA A 71 4.72 -0.36 -14.63
CA ALA A 71 4.87 -1.12 -15.88
C ALA A 71 5.35 -2.56 -15.64
N ILE A 72 6.31 -2.75 -14.72
CA ILE A 72 6.79 -4.09 -14.33
C ILE A 72 5.63 -4.90 -13.71
N ILE A 73 4.89 -4.31 -12.76
CA ILE A 73 3.75 -4.96 -12.10
C ILE A 73 2.69 -5.36 -13.14
N TRP A 74 2.34 -4.46 -14.05
CA TRP A 74 1.37 -4.73 -15.11
C TRP A 74 1.78 -5.91 -15.99
N VAL A 75 3.02 -5.91 -16.50
CA VAL A 75 3.53 -6.98 -17.36
C VAL A 75 3.59 -8.32 -16.62
N LEU A 76 4.03 -8.32 -15.36
CA LEU A 76 4.09 -9.53 -14.56
C LEU A 76 2.69 -10.08 -14.27
N ALA A 77 1.75 -9.23 -13.82
CA ALA A 77 0.38 -9.64 -13.55
C ALA A 77 -0.31 -10.20 -14.82
N GLY A 78 -0.07 -9.58 -15.97
CA GLY A 78 -0.51 -10.11 -17.27
C GLY A 78 0.08 -11.48 -17.60
N LYS A 79 1.37 -11.71 -17.34
CA LYS A 79 2.02 -13.02 -17.53
C LYS A 79 1.44 -14.12 -16.63
N PHE A 80 0.94 -13.78 -15.45
CA PHE A 80 0.26 -14.70 -14.55
C PHE A 80 -1.25 -14.85 -14.84
N ASN A 81 -1.74 -14.30 -15.95
CA ASN A 81 -3.15 -14.37 -16.39
C ASN A 81 -4.14 -13.73 -15.39
N PHE A 82 -3.70 -12.73 -14.60
CA PHE A 82 -4.65 -11.98 -13.78
C PHE A 82 -5.61 -11.18 -14.67
N PRO A 83 -6.92 -11.11 -14.32
CA PRO A 83 -7.86 -10.25 -15.02
C PRO A 83 -7.42 -8.79 -15.01
N VAL A 84 -7.79 -8.02 -16.04
CA VAL A 84 -7.36 -6.62 -16.21
C VAL A 84 -7.68 -5.76 -14.98
N TRP A 85 -8.83 -5.96 -14.34
CA TRP A 85 -9.21 -5.25 -13.11
C TRP A 85 -8.22 -5.47 -11.95
N TRP A 86 -7.72 -6.70 -11.78
CA TRP A 86 -6.69 -6.99 -10.78
C TRP A 86 -5.35 -6.34 -11.13
N GLN A 87 -4.99 -6.30 -12.42
CA GLN A 87 -3.76 -5.62 -12.86
C GLN A 87 -3.83 -4.11 -12.56
N ILE A 88 -4.97 -3.48 -12.81
CA ILE A 88 -5.23 -2.07 -12.46
C ILE A 88 -5.09 -1.87 -10.95
N GLU A 89 -5.66 -2.76 -10.14
CA GLU A 89 -5.59 -2.68 -8.69
C GLU A 89 -4.13 -2.80 -8.17
N PHE A 90 -3.35 -3.76 -8.68
CA PHE A 90 -1.94 -3.90 -8.32
C PHE A 90 -1.10 -2.67 -8.68
N VAL A 91 -1.31 -2.09 -9.86
CA VAL A 91 -0.63 -0.84 -10.27
C VAL A 91 -1.10 0.33 -9.40
N SER A 92 -2.37 0.37 -9.03
CA SER A 92 -2.92 1.39 -8.14
C SER A 92 -2.30 1.32 -6.74
N PHE A 93 -2.05 0.13 -6.19
CA PHE A 93 -1.35 -0.02 -4.92
C PHE A 93 0.09 0.51 -4.96
N ALA A 94 0.81 0.30 -6.07
CA ALA A 94 2.12 0.94 -6.26
C ALA A 94 2.00 2.48 -6.23
N PHE A 95 0.99 3.04 -6.90
CA PHE A 95 0.75 4.48 -6.88
C PHE A 95 0.39 5.01 -5.48
N VAL A 96 -0.41 4.26 -4.71
CA VAL A 96 -0.70 4.58 -3.29
C VAL A 96 0.60 4.61 -2.49
N GLY A 97 1.50 3.65 -2.67
CA GLY A 97 2.83 3.67 -2.06
C GLY A 97 3.63 4.93 -2.41
N PHE A 98 3.60 5.36 -3.68
CA PHE A 98 4.21 6.63 -4.10
C PHE A 98 3.61 7.84 -3.37
N LEU A 99 2.29 7.91 -3.20
CA LEU A 99 1.64 8.99 -2.46
C LEU A 99 2.09 8.99 -1.00
N PHE A 100 2.11 7.82 -0.35
CA PHE A 100 2.60 7.68 1.04
C PHE A 100 4.05 8.15 1.18
N PHE A 101 4.98 7.67 0.35
CA PHE A 101 6.37 8.10 0.40
C PHE A 101 6.56 9.59 0.07
N THR A 102 5.70 10.15 -0.78
CA THR A 102 5.73 11.58 -1.09
C THR A 102 5.24 12.41 0.11
N LEU A 103 4.20 11.96 0.79
CA LEU A 103 3.68 12.58 2.01
C LEU A 103 4.67 12.49 3.17
N LEU A 104 5.35 11.36 3.35
CA LEU A 104 6.36 11.18 4.41
C LEU A 104 7.58 12.10 4.23
N ASP A 105 7.98 12.36 3.00
CA ASP A 105 9.07 13.30 2.67
C ASP A 105 8.60 14.77 2.59
N TRP A 106 7.32 15.02 2.85
CA TRP A 106 6.78 16.38 2.84
C TRP A 106 7.19 17.15 4.09
N LYS A 107 7.03 18.47 4.05
CA LYS A 107 7.15 19.32 5.24
C LYS A 107 6.27 18.80 6.37
N THR A 108 6.82 18.72 7.57
CA THR A 108 6.08 18.38 8.77
C THR A 108 4.93 19.35 8.97
N LEU A 109 3.77 18.85 9.37
CA LEU A 109 2.63 19.69 9.68
C LEU A 109 3.01 20.66 10.80
N THR A 110 2.69 21.94 10.62
CA THR A 110 2.82 22.92 11.69
C THR A 110 1.88 22.55 12.84
N LEU A 111 2.37 22.72 14.06
CA LEU A 111 1.57 22.56 15.27
C LEU A 111 0.32 23.43 15.17
N GLU A 112 -0.77 22.92 15.74
CA GLU A 112 -2.04 23.60 15.78
C GLU A 112 -1.91 24.88 16.61
N LYS A 113 -2.45 25.98 16.09
CA LYS A 113 -2.43 27.27 16.79
C LYS A 113 -3.65 27.42 17.70
N SER A 114 -4.73 26.72 17.39
CA SER A 114 -5.99 26.73 18.14
C SER A 114 -6.44 25.31 18.47
N ASN A 115 -7.07 25.16 19.64
CA ASN A 115 -7.72 23.91 20.09
C ASN A 115 -8.85 23.43 19.16
N PHE A 116 -9.24 24.19 18.14
CA PHE A 116 -10.26 23.81 17.15
C PHE A 116 -9.69 23.44 15.78
N ASP A 117 -8.38 23.59 15.57
CA ASP A 117 -7.77 23.31 14.27
C ASP A 117 -7.76 21.81 13.95
N TRP A 118 -7.64 20.93 14.95
CA TRP A 118 -7.78 19.48 14.76
C TRP A 118 -9.16 19.08 14.21
N VAL A 119 -10.25 19.74 14.65
CA VAL A 119 -11.61 19.46 14.19
C VAL A 119 -11.72 19.73 12.70
N LYS A 120 -11.18 20.87 12.24
CA LYS A 120 -11.17 21.23 10.82
C LYS A 120 -10.34 20.23 10.01
N ARG A 121 -9.16 19.84 10.50
CA ARG A 121 -8.32 18.82 9.84
C ARG A 121 -9.05 17.48 9.72
N LEU A 122 -9.70 17.04 10.80
CA LEU A 122 -10.45 15.80 10.83
C LEU A 122 -11.60 15.83 9.81
N LEU A 123 -12.45 16.86 9.87
CA LEU A 123 -13.59 17.00 8.96
C LEU A 123 -13.13 17.12 7.50
N ALA A 124 -12.11 17.93 7.20
CA ALA A 124 -11.59 18.07 5.85
C ALA A 124 -10.99 16.76 5.32
N THR A 125 -10.24 16.04 6.14
CA THR A 125 -9.63 14.76 5.75
C THR A 125 -10.69 13.71 5.44
N TYR A 126 -11.68 13.55 6.33
CA TYR A 126 -12.77 12.60 6.12
C TYR A 126 -13.69 13.02 4.98
N ALA A 127 -14.06 14.29 4.87
CA ALA A 127 -14.90 14.76 3.77
C ALA A 127 -14.23 14.54 2.41
N LEU A 128 -12.92 14.80 2.31
CA LEU A 128 -12.16 14.57 1.08
C LEU A 128 -12.07 13.08 0.74
N ALA A 129 -11.66 12.24 1.70
CA ALA A 129 -11.53 10.80 1.50
C ALA A 129 -12.89 10.17 1.16
N SER A 130 -13.95 10.50 1.90
CA SER A 130 -15.31 10.05 1.63
C SER A 130 -15.82 10.53 0.28
N GLY A 131 -15.58 11.79 -0.09
CA GLY A 131 -15.99 12.33 -1.39
C GLY A 131 -15.34 11.58 -2.56
N ILE A 132 -14.04 11.28 -2.46
CA ILE A 132 -13.32 10.47 -3.44
C ILE A 132 -13.90 9.06 -3.49
N PHE A 133 -14.05 8.40 -2.35
CA PHE A 133 -14.57 7.03 -2.28
C PHE A 133 -15.97 6.95 -2.88
N ILE A 134 -16.90 7.79 -2.42
CA ILE A 134 -18.27 7.86 -2.93
C ILE A 134 -18.26 8.10 -4.44
N GLY A 135 -17.48 9.07 -4.91
CA GLY A 135 -17.43 9.42 -6.33
C GLY A 135 -16.89 8.31 -7.22
N VAL A 136 -15.89 7.56 -6.76
CA VAL A 136 -15.35 6.39 -7.48
C VAL A 136 -16.33 5.23 -7.43
N THR A 137 -16.84 4.90 -6.24
CA THR A 137 -17.75 3.77 -6.09
C THR A 137 -19.06 3.99 -6.84
N ALA A 138 -19.57 5.22 -6.92
CA ALA A 138 -20.78 5.54 -7.68
C ALA A 138 -20.64 5.26 -9.19
N GLN A 139 -19.42 5.19 -9.73
CA GLN A 139 -19.17 4.86 -11.14
C GLN A 139 -19.02 3.36 -11.38
N LEU A 140 -18.81 2.57 -10.32
CA LEU A 140 -18.72 1.13 -10.43
C LEU A 140 -20.13 0.53 -10.59
N PRO A 141 -20.28 -0.60 -11.31
CA PRO A 141 -21.53 -1.33 -11.36
C PRO A 141 -22.03 -1.61 -9.95
N GLN A 142 -23.16 -1.00 -9.60
CA GLN A 142 -23.79 -1.23 -8.31
C GLN A 142 -24.56 -2.54 -8.37
N PHE A 143 -24.58 -3.26 -7.26
CA PHE A 143 -25.46 -4.41 -7.11
C PHE A 143 -26.90 -3.91 -7.11
N ASP A 144 -27.65 -4.27 -8.16
CA ASP A 144 -29.08 -4.02 -8.25
C ASP A 144 -29.82 -5.35 -7.99
N PRO A 145 -30.50 -5.49 -6.84
CA PRO A 145 -31.19 -6.72 -6.49
C PRO A 145 -32.21 -7.16 -7.54
N GLU A 146 -32.92 -6.24 -8.18
CA GLU A 146 -33.94 -6.57 -9.18
C GLU A 146 -33.29 -7.03 -10.49
N PHE A 147 -32.19 -6.40 -10.88
CA PHE A 147 -31.40 -6.80 -12.05
C PHE A 147 -30.76 -8.19 -11.88
N GLU A 148 -30.19 -8.49 -10.70
CA GLU A 148 -29.61 -9.80 -10.41
C GLU A 148 -30.69 -10.89 -10.31
N LEU A 149 -31.86 -10.56 -9.74
CA LEU A 149 -33.00 -11.45 -9.67
C LEU A 149 -33.54 -11.78 -11.06
N ALA A 150 -33.60 -10.80 -11.97
CA ALA A 150 -33.99 -11.01 -13.37
C ALA A 150 -33.04 -11.94 -14.15
N LYS A 151 -31.74 -12.03 -13.79
CA LYS A 151 -30.82 -13.00 -14.38
C LYS A 151 -31.14 -14.44 -13.99
N LEU A 152 -31.72 -14.67 -12.81
CA LEU A 152 -32.11 -16.00 -12.33
C LEU A 152 -33.33 -16.55 -13.07
N TYR A 153 -34.20 -15.68 -13.58
CA TYR A 153 -35.43 -16.06 -14.30
C TYR A 153 -35.25 -16.12 -15.82
N LYS A 154 -34.04 -15.92 -16.35
CA LYS A 154 -33.79 -16.05 -17.78
C LYS A 154 -33.81 -17.55 -18.16
N PRO A 155 -34.68 -17.99 -19.08
CA PRO A 155 -34.66 -19.37 -19.54
C PRO A 155 -33.31 -19.70 -20.21
N PRO A 156 -32.87 -20.97 -20.16
CA PRO A 156 -31.53 -21.40 -20.60
C PRO A 156 -31.25 -21.12 -22.08
#